data_AF-A0A6V7JW55-F1
#
_entry.id   AF-A0A6V7JW55-F1
#
_cell.length_a   1.000
_cell.length_b   1.000
_cell.length_c   1.000
_cell.angle_alpha   90.00
_cell.angle_beta   90.00
_cell.angle_gamma   90.00
#
_symmetry.space_group_name_H-M   'P 1'
#
loop_
_entity.id
_entity.type
_entity.pdbx_description
1 polymer ?
#
loop_
_entity_poly.entity_id
_entity_poly.type
_entity_poly.pdbx_seq_one_letter_code
_entity_poly.pdbx_strand_id
1 'polypeptide(L)'
;MNMMNTDQHIIQRSECNLNEAHSTNNGTIISNPTDQLNVIGAYFETINAPRYLSIGTRIQEFIIDKTKELKEKFTNERQNEITITQFSETNKSIEPSAESETCSHFCNQHQIDKIINKLPNKTSFGIDKIPNVILKRLPSKITHDYTILLNNCINHSYFPSTWKTAKILPLLKNDKPPNKPSSYRPISLLPTITKVYEAIINNAIVSNCDKNNIIPNTQFGFRRKHSTTHAINKLLSDLNIELSQNKLVGATLIDLEKAFDTVWHNGLIYKLMKKNPYIPHKINIHHININI
;
A
#
# COMPACT_ATOMS: atom_id res chain seq x y z
N MET A 1 30.60 33.78 17.94
CA MET A 1 30.29 34.94 18.79
C MET A 1 29.01 34.61 19.56
N ASN A 2 29.10 34.60 20.89
CA ASN A 2 28.07 34.48 21.92
C ASN A 2 27.18 33.21 22.00
N MET A 3 27.74 32.13 22.57
CA MET A 3 26.97 31.07 23.23
C MET A 3 26.20 31.55 24.49
N MET A 4 26.40 32.80 24.93
CA MET A 4 25.78 33.36 26.14
C MET A 4 24.33 33.84 25.98
N ASN A 5 23.81 34.04 24.76
CA ASN A 5 22.49 34.67 24.57
C ASN A 5 21.29 33.72 24.69
N THR A 6 21.47 32.43 24.42
CA THR A 6 20.34 31.47 24.37
C THR A 6 19.84 31.11 25.78
N ASP A 7 20.77 30.97 26.73
CA ASP A 7 20.45 30.59 28.11
C ASP A 7 19.77 31.74 28.86
N GLN A 8 20.14 32.99 28.58
CA GLN A 8 19.52 34.17 29.20
C GLN A 8 18.04 34.33 28.81
N HIS A 9 17.68 34.02 27.56
CA HIS A 9 16.30 34.13 27.09
C HIS A 9 15.40 33.04 27.70
N ILE A 10 15.91 31.81 27.85
CA ILE A 10 15.17 30.72 28.51
C ILE A 10 14.95 31.05 29.99
N ILE A 11 15.98 31.57 30.66
CA ILE A 11 15.91 31.98 32.06
C ILE A 11 14.88 33.12 32.25
N GLN A 12 14.90 34.16 31.41
CA GLN A 12 13.92 35.24 31.48
C GLN A 12 12.48 34.76 31.29
N ARG A 13 12.27 33.79 30.40
CA ARG A 13 10.94 33.26 30.07
C ARG A 13 10.42 32.25 31.10
N SER A 14 11.32 31.63 31.86
CA SER A 14 10.98 30.65 32.91
C SER A 14 10.45 31.26 34.21
N GLU A 15 10.46 32.60 34.33
CA GLU A 15 10.09 33.33 35.56
C GLU A 15 10.85 32.85 36.82
N CYS A 16 12.00 32.21 36.63
CA CYS A 16 12.83 31.67 37.70
C CYS A 16 13.41 32.78 38.58
N ASN A 17 13.34 32.61 39.91
CA ASN A 17 13.95 33.56 40.85
C ASN A 17 15.47 33.35 40.93
N LEU A 18 16.23 34.20 40.23
CA LEU A 18 17.70 34.11 40.16
C LEU A 18 18.42 34.49 41.46
N ASN A 19 17.72 35.06 42.45
CA ASN A 19 18.35 35.49 43.71
C ASN A 19 18.74 34.32 44.62
N GLU A 20 18.13 33.14 44.43
CA GLU A 20 18.44 31.90 45.17
C GLU A 20 19.37 30.96 44.40
N ALA A 21 19.84 31.37 43.22
CA ALA A 21 20.66 30.55 42.34
C ALA A 21 22.16 30.77 42.59
N HIS A 22 22.95 29.69 42.57
CA HIS A 22 24.39 29.75 42.76
C HIS A 22 25.12 29.85 41.41
N SER A 23 25.77 30.97 41.13
CA SER A 23 26.62 31.11 39.94
C SER A 23 27.96 30.39 40.13
N THR A 24 28.32 29.55 39.17
CA THR A 24 29.63 28.92 39.05
C THR A 24 30.32 29.38 37.76
N ASN A 25 31.64 29.19 37.65
CA ASN A 25 32.41 29.63 36.48
C ASN A 25 31.92 29.02 35.14
N ASN A 26 31.11 27.96 35.16
CA ASN A 26 30.56 27.30 33.97
C ASN A 26 29.01 27.35 33.88
N GLY A 27 28.31 28.13 34.70
CA GLY A 27 26.85 28.28 34.62
C GLY A 27 26.15 28.53 35.96
N THR A 28 24.83 28.63 35.92
CA THR A 28 23.99 28.91 37.09
C THR A 28 23.32 27.62 37.58
N ILE A 29 23.50 27.28 38.87
CA ILE A 29 22.84 26.13 39.50
C ILE A 29 21.56 26.63 40.18
N ILE A 30 20.42 26.13 39.71
CA ILE A 30 19.10 26.40 40.30
C ILE A 30 18.80 25.29 41.29
N SER A 31 18.70 25.64 42.57
CA SER A 31 18.56 24.68 43.68
C SER A 31 17.10 24.31 43.94
N ASN A 32 16.17 25.22 43.66
CA ASN A 32 14.76 25.06 43.95
C ASN A 32 14.07 24.15 42.90
N PRO A 33 13.43 23.03 43.31
CA PRO A 33 12.80 22.10 42.38
C PRO A 33 11.72 22.72 41.48
N THR A 34 10.99 23.72 41.97
CA THR A 34 9.94 24.40 41.20
C THR A 34 10.56 25.22 40.07
N ASP A 35 11.62 25.95 40.37
CA ASP A 35 12.33 26.75 39.37
C ASP A 35 13.05 25.87 38.33
N GLN A 36 13.58 24.72 38.74
CA GLN A 36 14.12 23.72 37.81
C GLN A 36 13.06 23.23 36.82
N LEU A 37 11.85 22.92 37.31
CA LEU A 37 10.73 22.49 36.47
C LEU A 37 10.26 23.60 35.52
N ASN A 38 10.24 24.85 35.97
CA ASN A 38 9.86 25.99 35.13
C ASN A 38 10.86 26.23 33.99
N VAL A 39 12.15 26.12 34.25
CA VAL A 39 13.20 26.23 33.22
C VAL A 39 13.11 25.08 32.21
N ILE A 40 12.89 23.85 32.68
CA ILE A 40 12.70 22.68 31.82
C ILE A 40 11.43 22.85 30.97
N GLY A 41 10.33 23.35 31.56
CA GLY A 41 9.08 23.64 30.87
C GLY A 41 9.26 24.67 29.75
N ALA A 42 9.90 25.81 30.06
CA ALA A 42 10.21 26.84 29.08
C ALA A 42 11.08 26.31 27.92
N TYR A 43 12.04 25.43 28.20
CA TYR A 43 12.83 24.76 27.17
C TYR A 43 11.98 23.86 26.26
N PHE A 44 11.11 23.01 26.81
CA PHE A 44 10.26 22.13 26.00
C PHE A 44 9.19 22.88 25.19
N GLU A 45 8.70 24.01 25.69
CA GLU A 45 7.84 24.90 24.91
C GLU A 45 8.55 25.46 23.68
N THR A 46 9.84 25.81 23.77
CA THR A 46 10.59 26.31 22.60
C THR A 46 10.75 25.26 21.49
N ILE A 47 10.79 23.97 21.85
CA ILE A 47 10.91 22.86 20.89
C ILE A 47 9.57 22.59 20.20
N ASN A 48 8.46 22.76 20.92
CA ASN A 48 7.12 22.38 20.47
C ASN A 48 6.24 23.54 20.00
N ALA A 49 6.73 24.79 20.04
CA ALA A 49 5.97 25.95 19.59
C ALA A 49 5.72 25.93 18.07
N PRO A 50 4.52 26.35 17.60
CA PRO A 50 4.21 26.51 16.18
C PRO A 50 5.23 27.41 15.46
N ARG A 51 5.58 27.10 14.20
CA ARG A 51 6.62 27.79 13.38
C ARG A 51 6.53 29.32 13.29
N TYR A 52 5.38 29.92 13.62
CA TYR A 52 5.17 31.37 13.56
C TYR A 52 5.43 32.09 14.90
N LEU A 53 5.62 31.34 16.00
CA LEU A 53 5.92 31.87 17.34
C LEU A 53 7.43 31.82 17.68
N SER A 54 8.25 31.24 16.79
CA SER A 54 9.68 31.00 17.00
C SER A 54 10.57 32.16 16.55
N ILE A 55 10.16 33.41 16.79
CA ILE A 55 10.97 34.60 16.49
C ILE A 55 12.15 34.64 17.47
N GLY A 56 13.38 34.62 16.95
CA GLY A 56 14.61 34.72 17.75
C GLY A 56 15.19 33.40 18.25
N THR A 57 14.82 32.27 17.64
CA THR A 57 15.39 30.95 17.99
C THR A 57 16.66 30.63 17.19
N ARG A 58 17.61 29.91 17.80
CA ARG A 58 18.86 29.47 17.17
C ARG A 58 18.66 28.64 15.89
N ILE A 59 17.56 27.90 15.80
CA ILE A 59 17.19 27.14 14.59
C ILE A 59 16.79 28.10 13.47
N GLN A 60 16.01 29.15 13.78
CA GLN A 60 15.63 30.16 12.80
C GLN A 60 16.86 30.92 12.29
N GLU A 61 17.77 31.31 13.18
CA GLU A 61 19.05 31.94 12.81
C GLU A 61 19.87 31.03 11.88
N PHE A 62 20.01 29.75 12.21
CA PHE A 62 20.70 28.78 11.36
C PHE A 62 20.06 28.63 9.98
N ILE A 63 18.73 28.59 9.92
CA ILE A 63 17.99 28.52 8.64
C ILE A 63 18.20 29.81 7.83
N ILE A 64 18.16 30.98 8.48
CA ILE A 64 18.38 32.27 7.82
C ILE A 64 19.81 32.34 7.26
N ASP A 65 20.82 31.95 8.04
CA ASP A 65 22.22 31.93 7.62
C ASP A 65 22.45 30.98 6.45
N LYS A 66 21.94 29.74 6.52
CA LYS A 66 22.07 28.78 5.42
C LYS A 66 21.31 29.21 4.17
N THR A 67 20.16 29.86 4.33
CA THR A 67 19.40 30.42 3.20
C THR A 67 20.17 31.57 2.56
N LYS A 68 20.86 32.40 3.35
CA LYS A 68 21.67 33.51 2.85
C LYS A 68 22.90 33.01 2.11
N GLU A 69 23.62 32.03 2.65
CA GLU A 69 24.75 31.37 2.00
C GLU A 69 24.35 30.76 0.65
N LEU A 70 23.22 30.06 0.58
CA LEU A 70 22.68 29.52 -0.67
C LEU A 70 22.35 30.61 -1.69
N LYS A 71 21.73 31.72 -1.24
CA LYS A 71 21.43 32.85 -2.13
C LYS A 71 22.69 33.47 -2.71
N GLU A 72 23.70 33.71 -1.87
CA GLU A 72 24.99 34.27 -2.32
C GLU A 72 25.69 33.33 -3.31
N LYS A 73 25.65 32.03 -3.04
CA LYS A 73 26.18 31.01 -3.95
C LYS A 73 25.48 31.05 -5.31
N PHE A 74 24.15 31.08 -5.35
CA PHE A 74 23.40 31.19 -6.60
C PHE A 74 23.68 32.49 -7.36
N THR A 75 23.85 33.62 -6.67
CA THR A 75 24.20 34.88 -7.33
C THR A 75 25.61 34.85 -7.92
N ASN A 76 26.59 34.27 -7.22
CA ASN A 76 27.95 34.09 -7.74
C ASN A 76 27.99 33.12 -8.91
N GLU A 77 27.26 32.01 -8.85
CA GLU A 77 27.16 31.03 -9.94
C GLU A 77 26.47 31.62 -11.18
N ARG A 78 25.52 32.55 -11.00
CA ARG A 78 24.87 33.29 -12.09
C ARG A 78 25.82 34.32 -12.71
N GLN A 79 26.56 35.08 -11.90
CA GLN A 79 27.50 36.10 -12.40
C GLN A 79 28.67 35.49 -13.17
N ASN A 80 29.11 34.30 -12.78
CA ASN A 80 30.22 33.60 -13.42
C ASN A 80 29.76 32.63 -14.54
N GLU A 81 28.48 32.66 -14.93
CA GLU A 81 27.89 31.80 -15.98
C GLU A 81 28.12 30.29 -15.77
N ILE A 82 28.29 29.85 -14.52
CA ILE A 82 28.56 28.44 -14.17
C ILE A 82 27.26 27.62 -14.16
N THR A 83 26.11 28.29 -14.13
CA THR A 83 24.80 27.61 -14.03
C THR A 83 24.38 27.02 -15.38
N ILE A 84 24.34 25.68 -15.46
CA ILE A 84 23.94 24.91 -16.67
C ILE A 84 22.42 24.91 -16.87
N THR A 85 21.82 26.09 -17.00
CA THR A 85 20.46 26.20 -17.54
C THR A 85 20.47 27.21 -18.67
N GLN A 86 20.78 26.72 -19.88
CA GLN A 86 20.46 27.44 -21.10
C GLN A 86 18.96 27.32 -21.34
N PHE A 87 18.24 28.44 -21.23
CA PHE A 87 16.85 28.51 -21.66
C PHE A 87 16.83 28.68 -23.18
N SER A 88 16.45 27.62 -23.90
CA SER A 88 16.12 27.71 -25.33
C SER A 88 14.71 28.27 -25.51
N GLU A 89 14.40 28.80 -26.70
CA GLU A 89 13.03 29.28 -27.03
C GLU A 89 11.95 28.18 -26.91
N THR A 90 12.35 26.91 -26.80
CA THR A 90 11.48 25.76 -26.54
C THR A 90 11.11 25.55 -25.08
N ASN A 91 11.72 26.29 -24.13
CA ASN A 91 11.47 26.14 -22.69
C ASN A 91 10.93 27.44 -22.08
N LYS A 92 9.71 27.82 -22.47
CA LYS A 92 8.98 28.93 -21.85
C LYS A 92 8.47 28.49 -20.48
N SER A 93 9.00 29.05 -19.40
CA SER A 93 8.60 28.82 -18.01
C SER A 93 7.18 29.30 -17.64
N ILE A 94 6.37 29.70 -18.63
CA ILE A 94 5.06 30.33 -18.44
C ILE A 94 3.89 29.37 -18.70
N GLU A 95 4.10 28.30 -19.46
CA GLU A 95 3.14 27.20 -19.57
C GLU A 95 3.94 25.92 -19.79
N PRO A 96 4.15 25.07 -18.76
CA PRO A 96 4.62 23.74 -19.02
C PRO A 96 3.47 23.04 -19.72
N SER A 97 3.49 23.01 -21.05
CA SER A 97 2.93 21.90 -21.81
C SER A 97 3.74 20.65 -21.51
N ALA A 98 3.78 20.27 -20.23
CA ALA A 98 3.78 18.87 -19.93
C ALA A 98 2.46 18.39 -20.52
N GLU A 99 2.53 17.71 -21.66
CA GLU A 99 1.69 16.53 -21.79
C GLU A 99 1.83 15.83 -20.45
N SER A 100 0.83 16.00 -19.58
CA SER A 100 0.70 15.18 -18.38
C SER A 100 0.83 13.78 -18.94
N GLU A 101 1.97 13.13 -18.72
CA GLU A 101 2.14 11.72 -19.05
C GLU A 101 0.88 11.10 -18.48
N THR A 102 -0.03 10.67 -19.37
CA THR A 102 -1.37 10.27 -18.96
C THR A 102 -1.15 9.26 -17.88
N CYS A 103 -1.49 9.63 -16.63
CA CYS A 103 -1.07 8.81 -15.50
C CYS A 103 -1.58 7.40 -15.81
N SER A 104 -0.66 6.46 -16.02
CA SER A 104 -0.99 5.13 -16.48
C SER A 104 -1.57 4.40 -15.27
N HIS A 105 -2.84 4.69 -14.99
CA HIS A 105 -3.55 4.14 -13.87
C HIS A 105 -3.71 2.65 -14.13
N PHE A 106 -3.36 1.83 -13.15
CA PHE A 106 -3.60 0.39 -13.21
C PHE A 106 -5.10 0.10 -13.34
N CYS A 107 -5.93 0.92 -12.68
CA CYS A 107 -7.38 0.86 -12.74
C CYS A 107 -8.01 2.25 -12.78
N ASN A 108 -9.06 2.43 -13.57
CA ASN A 108 -9.90 3.65 -13.53
C ASN A 108 -11.17 3.43 -12.70
N GLN A 109 -11.89 4.52 -12.40
CA GLN A 109 -13.09 4.48 -11.57
C GLN A 109 -14.17 3.57 -12.16
N HIS A 110 -14.38 3.59 -13.49
CA HIS A 110 -15.35 2.73 -14.17
C HIS A 110 -15.06 1.23 -13.99
N GLN A 111 -13.79 0.85 -14.00
CA GLN A 111 -13.37 -0.52 -13.73
C GLN A 111 -13.64 -0.90 -12.26
N ILE A 112 -13.39 0.00 -11.30
CA ILE A 112 -13.74 -0.19 -9.89
C ILE A 112 -15.25 -0.36 -9.72
N ASP A 113 -16.06 0.51 -10.33
CA ASP A 113 -17.52 0.42 -10.30
C ASP A 113 -18.01 -0.93 -10.85
N LYS A 114 -17.43 -1.40 -11.96
CA LYS A 114 -17.73 -2.72 -12.51
C LYS A 114 -17.38 -3.85 -11.54
N ILE A 115 -16.26 -3.75 -10.83
CA ILE A 115 -15.85 -4.75 -9.83
C ILE A 115 -16.83 -4.74 -8.65
N ILE A 116 -17.13 -3.56 -8.09
CA ILE A 116 -18.03 -3.37 -6.96
C ILE A 116 -19.43 -3.89 -7.31
N ASN A 117 -19.96 -3.55 -8.49
CA ASN A 117 -21.29 -3.98 -8.92
C ASN A 117 -21.41 -5.50 -9.10
N LYS A 118 -20.31 -6.17 -9.50
CA LYS A 118 -20.25 -7.63 -9.61
C LYS A 118 -20.13 -8.36 -8.27
N LEU A 119 -19.81 -7.67 -7.18
CA LEU A 119 -19.79 -8.31 -5.87
C LEU A 119 -21.18 -8.87 -5.52
N PRO A 120 -21.30 -10.00 -4.83
CA PRO A 120 -22.60 -10.52 -4.42
C PRO A 120 -23.23 -9.59 -3.37
N ASN A 121 -24.57 -9.51 -3.35
CA ASN A 121 -25.34 -8.73 -2.37
C ASN A 121 -25.33 -9.42 -0.98
N LYS A 122 -24.14 -9.63 -0.41
CA LYS A 122 -23.94 -10.24 0.90
C LYS A 122 -23.83 -9.17 1.98
N THR A 123 -24.41 -9.46 3.13
CA THR A 123 -24.35 -8.65 4.36
C THR A 123 -23.24 -9.10 5.31
N SER A 124 -22.53 -10.18 5.00
CA SER A 124 -21.35 -10.58 5.77
C SER A 124 -20.21 -9.57 5.59
N PHE A 125 -19.46 -9.36 6.66
CA PHE A 125 -18.40 -8.35 6.76
C PHE A 125 -17.15 -8.91 7.44
N GLY A 126 -16.00 -8.29 7.19
CA GLY A 126 -14.75 -8.59 7.86
C GLY A 126 -14.65 -7.88 9.21
N ILE A 127 -13.43 -7.67 9.70
CA ILE A 127 -13.19 -6.96 10.96
C ILE A 127 -13.63 -5.48 10.92
N ASP A 128 -13.72 -4.91 9.71
CA ASP A 128 -14.11 -3.53 9.43
C ASP A 128 -15.62 -3.26 9.57
N LYS A 129 -16.44 -4.31 9.67
CA LYS A 129 -17.90 -4.25 9.70
C LYS A 129 -18.53 -3.58 8.45
N ILE A 130 -17.83 -3.59 7.32
CA ILE A 130 -18.31 -3.02 6.05
C ILE A 130 -18.68 -4.15 5.07
N PRO A 131 -19.97 -4.39 4.81
CA PRO A 131 -20.40 -5.41 3.85
C PRO A 131 -20.42 -4.91 2.41
N ASN A 132 -20.47 -5.84 1.45
CA ASN A 132 -20.53 -5.56 0.01
C ASN A 132 -21.65 -4.59 -0.39
N VAL A 133 -22.81 -4.70 0.26
CA VAL A 133 -23.98 -3.86 -0.04
C VAL A 133 -23.74 -2.38 0.23
N ILE A 134 -22.84 -2.04 1.15
CA ILE A 134 -22.45 -0.65 1.43
C ILE A 134 -21.54 -0.13 0.33
N LEU A 135 -20.55 -0.92 -0.13
CA LEU A 135 -19.67 -0.51 -1.23
C LEU A 135 -20.46 -0.15 -2.50
N LYS A 136 -21.52 -0.91 -2.81
CA LYS A 136 -22.40 -0.64 -3.96
C LYS A 136 -23.20 0.65 -3.87
N ARG A 137 -23.35 1.21 -2.67
CA ARG A 137 -24.12 2.42 -2.40
C ARG A 137 -23.22 3.63 -2.11
N LEU A 138 -21.91 3.50 -2.28
CA LEU A 138 -20.99 4.61 -2.09
C LEU A 138 -21.24 5.73 -3.11
N PRO A 139 -21.19 6.99 -2.71
CA PRO A 139 -21.18 8.12 -3.62
C PRO A 139 -19.99 8.04 -4.60
N SER A 140 -20.19 8.49 -5.84
CA SER A 140 -19.17 8.51 -6.89
C SER A 140 -17.85 9.16 -6.42
N LYS A 141 -17.94 10.25 -5.64
CA LYS A 141 -16.76 10.92 -5.06
C LYS A 141 -15.93 9.99 -4.17
N ILE A 142 -16.57 9.19 -3.33
CA ILE A 142 -15.88 8.24 -2.45
C ILE A 142 -15.25 7.12 -3.28
N THR A 143 -15.94 6.63 -4.31
CA THR A 143 -15.37 5.62 -5.20
C THR A 143 -14.16 6.15 -5.98
N HIS A 144 -14.17 7.43 -6.34
CA HIS A 144 -13.03 8.11 -6.94
C HIS A 144 -11.82 8.13 -5.99
N ASP A 145 -12.03 8.56 -4.74
CA ASP A 145 -10.98 8.57 -3.71
C ASP A 145 -10.41 7.16 -3.46
N TYR A 146 -11.27 6.13 -3.43
CA TYR A 146 -10.84 4.74 -3.37
C TYR A 146 -10.01 4.33 -4.59
N THR A 147 -10.37 4.80 -5.79
CA THR A 147 -9.63 4.48 -7.01
C THR A 147 -8.20 5.03 -6.91
N ILE A 148 -8.04 6.27 -6.44
CA ILE A 148 -6.72 6.88 -6.21
C ILE A 148 -5.95 6.07 -5.16
N LEU A 149 -6.58 5.74 -4.03
CA LEU A 149 -5.96 4.97 -2.95
C LEU A 149 -5.46 3.60 -3.44
N LEU A 150 -6.32 2.84 -4.15
CA LEU A 150 -5.99 1.50 -4.63
C LEU A 150 -4.85 1.54 -5.66
N ASN A 151 -4.85 2.50 -6.58
CA ASN A 151 -3.75 2.69 -7.51
C ASN A 151 -2.44 3.05 -6.79
N ASN A 152 -2.48 3.93 -5.79
CA ASN A 152 -1.31 4.27 -4.99
C ASN A 152 -0.77 3.05 -4.24
N CYS A 153 -1.64 2.25 -3.61
CA CYS A 153 -1.25 0.99 -2.98
C CYS A 153 -0.53 0.06 -3.97
N ILE A 154 -1.05 -0.11 -5.20
CA ILE A 154 -0.42 -0.94 -6.23
C ILE A 154 0.93 -0.35 -6.66
N ASN A 155 0.99 0.97 -6.92
CA ASN A 155 2.21 1.66 -7.34
C ASN A 155 3.34 1.56 -6.31
N HIS A 156 2.99 1.59 -5.03
CA HIS A 156 3.92 1.44 -3.91
C HIS A 156 4.07 -0.02 -3.46
N SER A 157 3.36 -0.96 -4.08
CA SER A 157 3.38 -2.38 -3.71
C SER A 157 3.05 -2.63 -2.25
N TYR A 158 2.15 -1.81 -1.75
CA TYR A 158 1.73 -1.76 -0.39
C TYR A 158 0.38 -2.45 -0.24
N PHE A 159 0.33 -3.43 0.66
CA PHE A 159 -0.90 -4.06 1.07
C PHE A 159 -1.11 -3.81 2.56
N PRO A 160 -2.13 -3.01 2.95
CA PRO A 160 -2.39 -2.67 4.35
C PRO A 160 -2.50 -3.91 5.25
N SER A 161 -1.86 -3.88 6.42
CA SER A 161 -1.91 -4.99 7.38
C SER A 161 -3.33 -5.30 7.84
N THR A 162 -4.16 -4.27 8.04
CA THR A 162 -5.58 -4.42 8.39
C THR A 162 -6.39 -5.16 7.33
N TRP A 163 -5.98 -5.08 6.06
CA TRP A 163 -6.62 -5.80 4.96
C TRP A 163 -6.23 -7.28 4.91
N LYS A 164 -5.18 -7.70 5.63
CA LYS A 164 -4.73 -9.09 5.74
C LYS A 164 -5.45 -9.85 6.85
N THR A 165 -6.02 -9.13 7.83
CA THR A 165 -6.67 -9.74 8.99
C THR A 165 -8.07 -10.23 8.63
N ALA A 166 -8.28 -11.53 8.69
CA ALA A 166 -9.57 -12.17 8.45
C ALA A 166 -10.30 -12.53 9.75
N LYS A 167 -11.62 -12.38 9.75
CA LYS A 167 -12.49 -13.02 10.74
C LYS A 167 -12.76 -14.47 10.31
N ILE A 168 -12.35 -15.45 11.10
CA ILE A 168 -12.58 -16.87 10.80
C ILE A 168 -13.98 -17.29 11.24
N LEU A 169 -14.76 -17.84 10.32
CA LEU A 169 -16.07 -18.42 10.57
C LEU A 169 -16.03 -19.93 10.22
N PRO A 170 -16.10 -20.84 11.20
CA PRO A 170 -16.13 -22.27 10.92
C PRO A 170 -17.51 -22.68 10.37
N LEU A 171 -17.54 -23.29 9.18
CA LEU A 171 -18.74 -23.90 8.61
C LEU A 171 -18.68 -25.42 8.70
N LEU A 172 -19.71 -26.04 9.26
CA LEU A 172 -19.81 -27.49 9.34
C LEU A 172 -19.94 -28.09 7.93
N LYS A 173 -19.13 -29.11 7.63
CA LYS A 173 -19.30 -29.92 6.41
C LYS A 173 -20.59 -30.73 6.51
N ASN A 174 -21.34 -30.82 5.42
CA ASN A 174 -22.52 -31.68 5.34
C ASN A 174 -22.16 -33.10 5.80
N ASP A 175 -23.04 -33.70 6.59
CA ASP A 175 -22.96 -35.10 7.06
C ASP A 175 -21.71 -35.45 7.89
N LYS A 176 -21.09 -34.45 8.54
CA LYS A 176 -19.96 -34.65 9.47
C LYS A 176 -20.34 -34.33 10.91
N PRO A 177 -19.77 -35.04 11.91
CA PRO A 177 -20.17 -34.86 13.30
C PRO A 177 -19.65 -33.52 13.87
N PRO A 178 -20.48 -32.73 14.56
CA PRO A 178 -20.13 -31.38 15.02
C PRO A 178 -19.12 -31.36 16.17
N ASN A 179 -18.86 -32.49 16.80
CA ASN A 179 -17.91 -32.61 17.92
C ASN A 179 -16.44 -32.72 17.48
N LYS A 180 -16.14 -32.77 16.18
CA LYS A 180 -14.77 -32.87 15.65
C LYS A 180 -14.36 -31.58 14.95
N PRO A 181 -13.23 -30.95 15.30
CA PRO A 181 -12.73 -29.76 14.59
C PRO A 181 -12.54 -29.98 13.08
N SER A 182 -12.11 -31.17 12.66
CA SER A 182 -11.91 -31.54 11.25
C SER A 182 -13.20 -31.59 10.41
N SER A 183 -14.36 -31.59 11.07
CA SER A 183 -15.68 -31.49 10.44
C SER A 183 -15.99 -30.08 9.93
N TYR A 184 -15.24 -29.06 10.33
CA TYR A 184 -15.48 -27.69 9.91
C TYR A 184 -14.54 -27.27 8.77
N ARG A 185 -15.01 -26.35 7.93
CA ARG A 185 -14.21 -25.59 6.96
C ARG A 185 -14.08 -24.17 7.50
N PRO A 186 -12.86 -23.66 7.74
CA PRO A 186 -12.69 -22.25 8.09
C PRO A 186 -13.02 -21.39 6.87
N ILE A 187 -13.90 -20.39 7.05
CA ILE A 187 -14.12 -19.32 6.08
C ILE A 187 -13.47 -18.05 6.61
N SER A 188 -12.53 -17.52 5.83
CA SER A 188 -11.88 -16.24 6.10
C SER A 188 -12.72 -15.08 5.55
N LEU A 189 -13.30 -14.28 6.46
CA LEU A 189 -13.99 -13.04 6.10
C LEU A 189 -13.02 -11.87 6.19
N LEU A 190 -12.44 -11.50 5.04
CA LEU A 190 -11.61 -10.32 4.87
C LEU A 190 -12.45 -9.04 4.71
N PRO A 191 -11.90 -7.86 5.04
CA PRO A 191 -12.46 -6.57 4.67
C PRO A 191 -12.91 -6.54 3.21
N THR A 192 -14.04 -5.90 2.91
CA THR A 192 -14.60 -6.01 1.57
C THR A 192 -13.73 -5.30 0.52
N ILE A 193 -13.08 -4.21 0.91
CA ILE A 193 -12.17 -3.47 0.03
C ILE A 193 -10.99 -4.34 -0.45
N THR A 194 -10.54 -5.31 0.35
CA THR A 194 -9.52 -6.29 -0.02
C THR A 194 -9.91 -7.05 -1.28
N LYS A 195 -11.18 -7.48 -1.38
CA LYS A 195 -11.69 -8.21 -2.54
C LYS A 195 -11.65 -7.37 -3.81
N VAL A 196 -11.86 -6.05 -3.69
CA VAL A 196 -11.77 -5.11 -4.81
C VAL A 196 -10.30 -5.00 -5.25
N TYR A 197 -9.38 -4.80 -4.31
CA TYR A 197 -7.93 -4.76 -4.58
C TYR A 197 -7.42 -6.04 -5.26
N GLU A 198 -7.76 -7.20 -4.73
CA GLU A 198 -7.38 -8.50 -5.29
C GLU A 198 -7.99 -8.71 -6.69
N ALA A 199 -9.24 -8.29 -6.91
CA ALA A 199 -9.88 -8.39 -8.21
C ALA A 199 -9.18 -7.54 -9.28
N ILE A 200 -8.66 -6.36 -8.93
CA ILE A 200 -7.88 -5.51 -9.83
C ILE A 200 -6.64 -6.27 -10.30
N ILE A 201 -5.85 -6.80 -9.37
CA ILE A 201 -4.63 -7.56 -9.66
C ILE A 201 -4.95 -8.83 -10.47
N ASN A 202 -5.95 -9.58 -10.03
CA ASN A 202 -6.36 -10.82 -10.70
C ASN A 202 -6.82 -10.57 -12.14
N ASN A 203 -7.59 -9.51 -12.40
CA ASN A 203 -8.01 -9.16 -13.75
C ASN A 203 -6.82 -8.86 -14.67
N ALA A 204 -5.79 -8.19 -14.17
CA ALA A 204 -4.57 -7.92 -14.93
C ALA A 204 -3.78 -9.21 -15.23
N ILE A 205 -3.58 -10.06 -14.21
CA ILE A 205 -2.89 -11.35 -14.36
C ILE A 205 -3.63 -12.23 -15.36
N VAL A 206 -4.95 -12.39 -15.21
CA VAL A 206 -5.78 -13.20 -16.10
C VAL A 206 -5.78 -12.64 -17.52
N SER A 207 -5.91 -11.31 -17.69
CA SER A 207 -5.85 -10.70 -19.02
C SER A 207 -4.52 -10.98 -19.71
N ASN A 208 -3.42 -10.99 -18.97
CA ASN A 208 -2.13 -11.34 -19.55
C ASN A 208 -2.03 -12.83 -19.89
N CYS A 209 -2.47 -13.70 -18.99
CA CYS A 209 -2.51 -15.14 -19.22
C CYS A 209 -3.31 -15.50 -20.47
N ASP A 210 -4.44 -14.81 -20.69
CA ASP A 210 -5.26 -14.96 -21.90
C ASP A 210 -4.52 -14.46 -23.15
N LYS A 211 -3.88 -13.27 -23.10
CA LYS A 211 -3.14 -12.69 -24.24
C LYS A 211 -1.96 -13.56 -24.68
N ASN A 212 -1.23 -14.13 -23.72
CA ASN A 212 -0.01 -14.91 -23.96
C ASN A 212 -0.28 -16.42 -24.06
N ASN A 213 -1.55 -16.85 -24.03
CA ASN A 213 -1.95 -18.27 -24.02
C ASN A 213 -1.18 -19.10 -22.97
N ILE A 214 -0.97 -18.54 -21.77
CA ILE A 214 -0.17 -19.18 -20.70
C ILE A 214 -0.90 -20.41 -20.15
N ILE A 215 -2.23 -20.30 -20.01
CA ILE A 215 -3.07 -21.35 -19.44
C ILE A 215 -3.48 -22.34 -20.56
N PRO A 216 -3.21 -23.65 -20.42
CA PRO A 216 -3.60 -24.64 -21.41
C PRO A 216 -5.10 -24.69 -21.67
N ASN A 217 -5.49 -25.03 -22.89
CA ASN A 217 -6.90 -25.17 -23.25
C ASN A 217 -7.62 -26.36 -22.59
N THR A 218 -6.86 -27.26 -21.98
CA THR A 218 -7.36 -28.37 -21.16
C THR A 218 -7.66 -27.96 -19.72
N GLN A 219 -7.33 -26.74 -19.30
CA GLN A 219 -7.68 -26.20 -17.99
C GLN A 219 -9.09 -25.58 -18.03
N PHE A 220 -10.06 -26.29 -17.45
CA PHE A 220 -11.45 -25.83 -17.38
C PHE A 220 -11.79 -25.13 -16.06
N GLY A 221 -11.12 -25.52 -14.96
CA GLY A 221 -11.36 -24.95 -13.63
C GLY A 221 -10.84 -23.51 -13.51
N PHE A 222 -11.61 -22.66 -12.83
CA PHE A 222 -11.29 -21.25 -12.56
C PHE A 222 -11.02 -20.38 -13.80
N ARG A 223 -11.47 -20.82 -14.98
CA ARG A 223 -11.29 -20.12 -16.25
C ARG A 223 -12.60 -19.49 -16.71
N ARG A 224 -12.53 -18.25 -17.20
CA ARG A 224 -13.70 -17.52 -17.72
C ARG A 224 -14.27 -18.28 -18.94
N LYS A 225 -15.60 -18.33 -19.04
CA LYS A 225 -16.34 -19.07 -20.10
C LYS A 225 -16.08 -20.59 -20.14
N HIS A 226 -15.54 -21.17 -19.07
CA HIS A 226 -15.41 -22.62 -18.92
C HIS A 226 -16.25 -23.08 -17.72
N SER A 227 -16.67 -24.34 -17.74
CA SER A 227 -17.43 -24.96 -16.66
C SER A 227 -17.06 -26.44 -16.54
N THR A 228 -17.53 -27.09 -15.48
CA THR A 228 -17.39 -28.54 -15.28
C THR A 228 -18.00 -29.34 -16.43
N THR A 229 -19.09 -28.85 -17.03
CA THR A 229 -19.71 -29.50 -18.20
C THR A 229 -18.79 -29.53 -19.42
N HIS A 230 -17.99 -28.48 -19.66
CA HIS A 230 -17.00 -28.49 -20.74
C HIS A 230 -15.91 -29.53 -20.50
N ALA A 231 -15.45 -29.68 -19.25
CA ALA A 231 -14.44 -30.69 -18.90
C ALA A 231 -14.97 -32.12 -19.11
N ILE A 232 -16.19 -32.38 -18.66
CA ILE A 232 -16.85 -33.69 -18.84
C ILE A 232 -17.07 -33.98 -20.33
N ASN A 233 -17.58 -33.01 -21.09
CA ASN A 233 -17.79 -33.19 -22.52
C ASN A 233 -16.49 -33.47 -23.27
N LYS A 234 -15.40 -32.77 -22.92
CA LYS A 234 -14.08 -33.03 -23.50
C LYS A 234 -13.62 -34.45 -23.19
N LEU A 235 -13.70 -34.87 -21.93
CA LEU A 235 -13.36 -36.23 -21.52
C LEU A 235 -14.17 -37.27 -22.29
N LEU A 236 -15.50 -37.13 -22.32
CA LEU A 236 -16.39 -38.07 -23.03
C LEU A 236 -16.10 -38.10 -24.53
N SER A 237 -15.85 -36.95 -25.15
CA SER A 237 -15.47 -36.87 -26.56
C SER A 237 -14.18 -37.63 -26.84
N ASP A 238 -13.15 -37.42 -26.01
CA ASP A 238 -11.86 -38.08 -26.18
C ASP A 238 -11.98 -39.60 -25.97
N LEU A 239 -12.75 -40.03 -24.96
CA LEU A 239 -13.05 -41.44 -24.72
C LEU A 239 -13.78 -42.08 -25.92
N ASN A 240 -14.82 -41.43 -26.45
CA ASN A 240 -15.61 -41.97 -27.56
C ASN A 240 -14.79 -42.12 -28.85
N ILE A 241 -13.87 -41.18 -29.12
CA ILE A 241 -12.98 -41.26 -30.29
C ILE A 241 -12.09 -42.50 -30.17
N GLU A 242 -11.42 -42.70 -29.03
CA GLU A 242 -10.50 -43.82 -28.86
C GLU A 242 -11.25 -45.18 -28.80
N LEU A 243 -12.42 -45.22 -28.16
CA LEU A 243 -13.27 -46.42 -28.14
C LEU A 243 -13.78 -46.80 -29.53
N SER A 244 -14.16 -45.83 -30.38
CA SER A 244 -14.59 -46.12 -31.75
C SER A 244 -13.46 -46.68 -32.64
N GLN A 245 -12.21 -46.47 -32.23
CA GLN A 245 -11.01 -47.06 -32.85
C GLN A 245 -10.61 -48.41 -32.24
N ASN A 246 -11.49 -49.03 -31.41
CA ASN A 246 -11.23 -50.28 -30.69
C ASN A 246 -9.97 -50.27 -29.83
N LYS A 247 -9.55 -49.10 -29.32
CA LYS A 247 -8.42 -48.99 -28.41
C LYS A 247 -8.86 -49.22 -26.97
N LEU A 248 -7.96 -49.77 -26.15
CA LEU A 248 -8.15 -49.84 -24.71
C LEU A 248 -7.91 -48.45 -24.10
N VAL A 249 -8.89 -47.96 -23.33
CA VAL A 249 -8.82 -46.64 -22.69
C VAL A 249 -8.81 -46.78 -21.17
N GLY A 250 -7.88 -46.10 -20.52
CA GLY A 250 -7.79 -46.01 -19.06
C GLY A 250 -7.78 -44.56 -18.60
N ALA A 251 -8.38 -44.28 -17.44
CA ALA A 251 -8.40 -42.96 -16.84
C ALA A 251 -7.69 -42.97 -15.49
N THR A 252 -6.78 -42.01 -15.27
CA THR A 252 -6.14 -41.77 -13.98
C THR A 252 -6.64 -40.44 -13.43
N LEU A 253 -7.29 -40.47 -12.27
CA LEU A 253 -7.82 -39.29 -11.60
C LEU A 253 -6.89 -38.95 -10.42
N ILE A 254 -6.31 -37.76 -10.45
CA ILE A 254 -5.37 -37.28 -9.43
C ILE A 254 -6.03 -36.11 -8.70
N ASP A 255 -6.15 -36.22 -7.38
CA ASP A 255 -6.59 -35.13 -6.52
C ASP A 255 -5.43 -34.69 -5.60
N LEU A 256 -5.25 -33.38 -5.46
CA LEU A 256 -4.17 -32.81 -4.66
C LEU A 256 -4.71 -32.45 -3.28
N GLU A 257 -4.12 -33.02 -2.23
CA GLU A 257 -4.48 -32.67 -0.86
C GLU A 257 -4.09 -31.22 -0.56
N LYS A 258 -5.05 -30.43 -0.06
CA LYS A 258 -4.84 -29.04 0.41
C LYS A 258 -4.10 -28.15 -0.60
N ALA A 259 -4.48 -28.23 -1.87
CA ALA A 259 -3.79 -27.56 -2.97
C ALA A 259 -3.51 -26.05 -2.77
N PHE A 260 -4.34 -25.32 -2.01
CA PHE A 260 -4.12 -23.90 -1.69
C PHE A 260 -3.13 -23.68 -0.55
N ASP A 261 -3.09 -24.58 0.43
CA ASP A 261 -2.20 -24.49 1.60
C ASP A 261 -0.78 -24.99 1.25
N THR A 262 -0.65 -25.84 0.22
CA THR A 262 0.62 -26.46 -0.19
C THR A 262 1.30 -25.76 -1.36
N VAL A 263 0.90 -24.53 -1.71
CA VAL A 263 1.46 -23.80 -2.85
C VAL A 263 2.91 -23.41 -2.56
N TRP A 264 3.83 -23.80 -3.45
CA TRP A 264 5.21 -23.31 -3.41
C TRP A 264 5.28 -21.87 -3.93
N HIS A 265 5.11 -20.90 -3.02
CA HIS A 265 5.04 -19.46 -3.36
C HIS A 265 6.24 -18.96 -4.19
N ASN A 266 7.47 -19.31 -3.79
CA ASN A 266 8.67 -18.89 -4.53
C ASN A 266 8.68 -19.45 -5.96
N GLY A 267 8.30 -20.72 -6.13
CA GLY A 267 8.20 -21.35 -7.44
C GLY A 267 7.09 -20.73 -8.30
N LEU A 268 5.96 -20.36 -7.69
CA LEU A 268 4.87 -19.65 -8.37
C LEU A 268 5.35 -18.28 -8.87
N ILE A 269 6.01 -17.49 -8.01
CA ILE A 269 6.55 -16.17 -8.37
C ILE A 269 7.57 -16.31 -9.51
N TYR A 270 8.50 -17.26 -9.41
CA TYR A 270 9.47 -17.53 -10.48
C TYR A 270 8.79 -17.87 -11.82
N LYS A 271 7.76 -18.73 -11.80
CA LYS A 271 6.99 -19.08 -13.01
C LYS A 271 6.26 -17.86 -13.58
N LEU A 272 5.69 -17.00 -12.73
CA LEU A 272 5.07 -15.75 -13.16
C LEU A 272 6.12 -14.87 -13.83
N MET A 273 7.23 -14.54 -13.16
CA MET A 273 8.30 -13.70 -13.74
C MET A 273 8.78 -14.22 -15.10
N LYS A 274 9.00 -15.53 -15.24
CA LYS A 274 9.43 -16.15 -16.51
C LYS A 274 8.41 -16.00 -17.64
N LYS A 275 7.11 -16.03 -17.33
CA LYS A 275 6.03 -15.92 -18.32
C LYS A 275 5.63 -14.47 -18.62
N ASN A 276 6.34 -13.51 -18.03
CA ASN A 276 6.18 -12.07 -18.20
C ASN A 276 4.72 -11.62 -18.23
N PRO A 277 3.91 -11.93 -17.20
CA PRO A 277 2.73 -11.14 -16.97
C PRO A 277 3.19 -9.73 -16.70
N TYR A 278 2.62 -8.78 -17.44
CA TYR A 278 2.76 -7.36 -17.18
C TYR A 278 2.20 -7.06 -15.78
N ILE A 279 2.94 -7.47 -14.76
CA ILE A 279 2.85 -7.10 -13.37
C ILE A 279 3.90 -6.00 -13.33
N PRO A 280 3.52 -4.72 -13.22
CA PRO A 280 4.49 -3.63 -13.22
C PRO A 280 5.62 -4.00 -12.28
N HIS A 281 6.88 -3.85 -12.75
CA HIS A 281 8.12 -4.27 -12.06
C HIS A 281 8.23 -3.85 -10.58
N LYS A 282 7.31 -3.01 -10.12
CA LYS A 282 7.18 -2.55 -8.75
C LYS A 282 6.41 -3.51 -7.84
N ILE A 283 5.41 -4.30 -8.28
CA ILE A 283 4.64 -5.21 -7.40
C ILE A 283 5.59 -6.25 -6.82
N ASN A 284 6.17 -5.89 -5.69
CA ASN A 284 7.07 -6.72 -4.93
C ASN A 284 6.20 -7.75 -4.22
N ILE A 285 5.96 -8.88 -4.90
CA ILE A 285 5.09 -9.96 -4.41
C ILE A 285 5.62 -10.50 -3.06
N HIS A 286 6.87 -10.23 -2.69
CA HIS A 286 7.41 -10.48 -1.35
C HIS A 286 6.64 -9.81 -0.20
N HIS A 287 5.94 -8.69 -0.43
CA HIS A 287 5.09 -8.07 0.60
C HIS A 287 3.64 -8.57 0.60
N ILE A 288 3.24 -9.34 -0.42
CA ILE A 288 2.04 -10.18 -0.41
C ILE A 288 2.39 -11.49 0.31
N ASN A 289 2.99 -11.38 1.50
CA ASN A 289 2.85 -12.43 2.52
C ASN A 289 1.37 -12.43 2.90
N ILE A 290 0.59 -13.22 2.16
CA ILE A 290 -0.58 -13.87 2.69
C ILE A 290 -0.01 -14.96 3.59
N ASN A 291 0.24 -14.61 4.85
CA ASN A 291 0.37 -15.63 5.88
C ASN A 291 -1.04 -16.22 6.03
N ILE A 292 -1.28 -17.34 5.35
CA ILE A 292 -2.37 -18.26 5.69
C ILE A 292 -1.97 -19.00 6.94
#